data_AF-A0A956IKG0-F1
#
_entry.id   AF-A0A956IKG0-F1
#
_cell.length_a   1.000
_cell.length_b   1.000
_cell.length_c   1.000
_cell.angle_alpha   90.00
_cell.angle_beta   90.00
_cell.angle_gamma   90.00
#
_symmetry.space_group_name_H-M   'P 1'
#
loop_
_entity.id
_entity.type
_entity.pdbx_description
1 polymer ?
#
loop_
_entity_poly.entity_id
_entity_poly.type
_entity_poly.pdbx_seq_one_letter_code
_entity_poly.pdbx_strand_id
1 'polypeptide(L)'
;MQLPGRLEVTTLGDVLGALYRERASGVLELLERGTSHPGRPHRLFIERGLVRDVESSLSVTKLGELLWQEGFLDHGTWQQLGRELLFKPSARVG
;
A
#
# COMPACT_ATOMS: atom_id res chain seq x y z
N MET A 1 -8.06 14.59 -15.67
CA MET A 1 -7.19 13.43 -15.86
C MET A 1 -7.41 12.81 -17.21
N GLN A 2 -6.34 12.64 -17.98
CA GLN A 2 -6.32 11.80 -19.17
C GLN A 2 -5.67 10.46 -18.79
N LEU A 3 -6.49 9.49 -18.42
CA LEU A 3 -6.01 8.12 -18.20
C LEU A 3 -5.60 7.51 -19.54
N PRO A 4 -4.57 6.63 -19.57
CA PRO A 4 -4.20 5.90 -20.77
C PRO A 4 -5.42 5.18 -21.37
N GLY A 5 -5.68 5.38 -22.67
CA GLY A 5 -6.91 4.92 -23.32
C GLY A 5 -7.13 3.39 -23.33
N ARG A 6 -6.11 2.59 -22.97
CA ARG A 6 -6.21 1.13 -22.80
C ARG A 6 -5.68 0.70 -21.44
N LEU A 7 -6.55 0.76 -20.43
CA LEU A 7 -6.24 0.29 -19.07
C LEU A 7 -5.80 -1.19 -19.03
N GLU A 8 -6.22 -2.02 -19.98
CA GLU A 8 -5.85 -3.45 -20.06
C GLU A 8 -4.35 -3.71 -20.27
N VAL A 9 -3.62 -2.77 -20.89
CA VAL A 9 -2.17 -2.86 -21.11
C VAL A 9 -1.39 -1.91 -20.21
N THR A 10 -2.09 -1.21 -19.31
CA THR A 10 -1.51 -0.21 -18.42
C THR A 10 -1.09 -0.87 -17.13
N THR A 11 0.16 -0.69 -16.70
CA THR A 11 0.60 -1.20 -15.40
C THR A 11 0.12 -0.29 -14.27
N LEU A 12 0.10 -0.81 -13.03
CA LEU A 12 -0.14 0.04 -11.86
C LEU A 12 0.87 1.22 -11.82
N GLY A 13 2.13 0.98 -12.18
CA GLY A 13 3.16 2.01 -12.25
C GLY A 13 2.82 3.14 -13.23
N ASP A 14 2.25 2.82 -14.39
CA ASP A 14 1.84 3.82 -15.39
C ASP A 14 0.69 4.70 -14.87
N VAL A 15 -0.30 4.09 -14.20
CA VAL A 15 -1.42 4.82 -13.57
C VAL A 15 -0.90 5.76 -12.49
N LEU A 16 -0.03 5.26 -11.60
CA LEU A 16 0.57 6.07 -10.53
C LEU A 16 1.43 7.20 -11.10
N GLY A 17 2.19 6.93 -12.16
CA GLY A 17 2.98 7.95 -12.86
C GLY A 17 2.12 9.05 -13.48
N ALA A 18 0.96 8.70 -14.05
CA ALA A 18 -0.01 9.68 -14.56
C ALA A 18 -0.60 10.54 -13.43
N LEU A 19 -1.01 9.92 -12.32
CA LEU A 19 -1.51 10.63 -11.13
C LEU A 19 -0.47 11.60 -10.57
N TYR A 20 0.80 11.19 -10.52
CA TYR A 20 1.91 12.02 -10.07
C TYR A 20 2.12 13.25 -10.97
N ARG A 21 2.24 13.06 -12.29
CA ARG A 21 2.48 14.15 -13.24
C ARG A 21 1.35 15.18 -13.25
N GLU A 22 0.11 14.73 -13.07
CA GLU A 22 -1.06 15.61 -12.99
C GLU A 22 -1.28 16.23 -11.60
N ARG A 23 -0.49 15.85 -10.57
CA ARG A 23 -0.70 16.23 -9.17
C ARG A 23 -2.12 15.94 -8.68
N ALA A 24 -2.68 14.81 -9.12
CA ALA A 24 -4.05 14.43 -8.80
C ALA A 24 -4.24 14.22 -7.29
N SER A 25 -5.42 14.55 -6.76
CA SER A 25 -5.81 14.23 -5.38
C SER A 25 -7.13 13.47 -5.41
N GLY A 26 -7.30 12.49 -4.53
CA GLY A 26 -8.51 11.67 -4.48
C GLY A 26 -8.23 10.26 -3.98
N VAL A 27 -9.11 9.33 -4.33
CA VAL A 27 -8.98 7.91 -3.97
C VAL A 27 -8.90 7.08 -5.24
N LEU A 28 -7.85 6.27 -5.37
CA LEU A 28 -7.71 5.24 -6.39
C LEU A 28 -8.14 3.90 -5.78
N GLU A 29 -9.23 3.32 -6.28
CA GLU A 29 -9.67 1.99 -5.89
C GLU A 29 -9.15 0.96 -6.90
N LEU A 30 -8.42 -0.04 -6.41
CA LEU A 30 -7.90 -1.17 -7.18
C LEU A 30 -8.62 -2.43 -6.76
N LEU A 31 -9.01 -3.25 -7.72
CA LEU A 31 -9.63 -4.56 -7.47
C LEU A 31 -8.61 -5.65 -7.78
N GLU A 32 -8.38 -6.53 -6.82
CA GLU A 32 -7.46 -7.66 -6.99
C GLU A 32 -7.97 -8.60 -8.09
N ARG A 33 -7.11 -8.88 -9.07
CA ARG A 33 -7.34 -9.91 -10.11
C ARG A 33 -6.39 -11.07 -9.82
N GLY A 34 -6.90 -12.18 -9.31
CA GLY A 34 -6.08 -13.33 -8.92
C GLY A 34 -6.88 -14.42 -8.20
N THR A 35 -6.22 -15.53 -7.84
CA THR A 35 -6.86 -16.72 -7.26
C THR A 35 -7.02 -16.68 -5.75
N SER A 36 -6.21 -15.88 -5.04
CA SER A 36 -6.25 -15.82 -3.58
C SER A 36 -7.50 -15.12 -3.08
N HIS A 37 -7.79 -13.91 -3.59
CA HIS A 37 -8.97 -13.13 -3.21
C HIS A 37 -9.49 -12.21 -4.36
N PRO A 38 -10.05 -12.78 -5.44
CA PRO A 38 -10.54 -11.99 -6.58
C PRO A 38 -11.61 -10.97 -6.18
N GLY A 39 -11.55 -9.77 -6.75
CA GLY A 39 -12.53 -8.70 -6.53
C GLY A 39 -12.35 -7.94 -5.21
N ARG A 40 -11.30 -8.23 -4.44
CA ARG A 40 -10.98 -7.52 -3.20
C ARG A 40 -10.57 -6.06 -3.51
N PRO A 41 -11.15 -5.06 -2.82
CA PRO A 41 -10.77 -3.66 -3.01
C PRO A 41 -9.54 -3.27 -2.18
N HIS A 42 -8.69 -2.44 -2.79
CA HIS A 42 -7.59 -1.71 -2.18
C HIS A 42 -7.77 -0.23 -2.51
N ARG A 43 -7.75 0.64 -1.51
CA ARG A 43 -7.95 2.08 -1.68
C ARG A 43 -6.65 2.80 -1.39
N LEU A 44 -6.16 3.54 -2.38
CA LEU A 44 -5.00 4.40 -2.25
C LEU A 44 -5.52 5.84 -2.14
N PHE A 45 -5.20 6.52 -1.04
CA PHE A 45 -5.50 7.93 -0.85
C PHE A 45 -4.35 8.73 -1.44
N ILE A 46 -4.64 9.51 -2.47
CA ILE A 46 -3.66 10.31 -3.21
C ILE A 46 -3.81 11.78 -2.82
N GLU A 47 -2.70 12.43 -2.52
CA GLU A 47 -2.63 13.88 -2.28
C GLU A 47 -1.51 14.49 -3.13
N ARG A 48 -1.86 15.43 -4.01
CA ARG A 48 -0.91 16.12 -4.91
C ARG A 48 -0.05 15.17 -5.75
N GLY A 49 -0.62 14.06 -6.18
CA GLY A 49 0.03 13.04 -7.00
C GLY A 49 0.85 12.02 -6.20
N LEU A 50 0.87 12.10 -4.87
CA LEU A 50 1.59 11.16 -4.00
C LEU A 50 0.62 10.26 -3.24
N VAL A 51 1.01 9.01 -3.02
CA VAL A 51 0.26 8.08 -2.17
C VAL A 51 0.47 8.50 -0.72
N ARG A 52 -0.60 8.97 -0.09
CA ARG A 52 -0.60 9.36 1.33
C ARG A 52 -0.94 8.19 2.24
N ASP A 53 -1.88 7.35 1.83
CA ASP A 53 -2.37 6.25 2.65
C ASP A 53 -2.89 5.10 1.77
N VAL A 54 -2.93 3.89 2.33
CA VAL A 54 -3.44 2.70 1.67
C VAL A 54 -4.32 1.92 2.64
N GLU A 55 -5.62 1.88 2.33
CA GLU A 55 -6.57 1.02 3.03
C GLU A 55 -6.75 -0.26 2.23
N SER A 56 -6.54 -1.40 2.89
CA SER A 56 -6.79 -2.71 2.30
C SER A 56 -7.37 -3.64 3.35
N SER A 57 -8.29 -4.50 2.93
CA SER A 57 -8.92 -5.54 3.76
C SER A 57 -7.99 -6.71 4.12
N LEU A 58 -6.69 -6.50 3.97
CA LEU A 58 -5.63 -7.46 4.25
C LEU A 58 -5.67 -7.90 5.72
N SER A 59 -5.88 -9.20 5.93
CA SER A 59 -5.35 -9.93 7.07
C SER A 59 -4.04 -10.62 6.66
N VAL A 60 -3.08 -9.89 6.08
CA VAL A 60 -1.74 -10.47 5.91
C VAL A 60 -0.98 -10.34 7.21
N THR A 61 -0.29 -11.42 7.55
CA THR A 61 0.80 -11.41 8.53
C THR A 61 1.68 -10.22 8.23
N LYS A 62 1.81 -9.30 9.19
CA LYS A 62 2.63 -8.10 9.00
C LYS A 62 4.06 -8.54 8.72
N LEU A 63 4.81 -7.80 7.90
CA LEU A 63 6.20 -8.15 7.60
C LEU A 63 7.01 -8.45 8.87
N GLY A 64 6.83 -7.67 9.93
CA GLY A 64 7.50 -7.93 11.20
C GLY A 64 7.05 -9.23 11.90
N GLU A 65 5.78 -9.62 11.80
CA GLU A 65 5.29 -10.91 12.31
C GLU A 65 5.88 -12.07 11.50
N LEU A 66 6.01 -11.89 10.18
CA LEU A 66 6.62 -12.88 9.29
C LEU A 66 8.12 -13.04 9.58
N LEU A 67 8.84 -11.93 9.75
CA LEU A 67 10.26 -11.95 10.13
C LEU A 67 10.49 -12.55 11.51
N TRP A 68 9.56 -12.36 12.46
CA TRP A 68 9.58 -13.04 13.76
C TRP A 68 9.36 -14.54 13.63
N GLN A 69 8.35 -14.97 12.87
CA GLN A 69 8.05 -16.39 12.64
C GLN A 69 9.21 -17.14 11.96
N GLU A 70 9.89 -16.48 11.03
CA GLU A 70 11.05 -17.03 10.32
C GLU A 70 12.37 -16.91 11.11
N GLY A 71 12.33 -16.36 12.34
CA GLY A 71 13.51 -16.25 13.21
C GLY A 71 14.51 -15.16 12.82
N PHE A 72 14.15 -14.25 11.91
CA PHE A 72 14.98 -13.11 11.51
C PHE A 72 14.93 -11.94 12.51
N LEU A 73 13.95 -11.91 13.42
CA LEU A 73 13.88 -10.95 14.52
C LEU A 73 14.04 -11.66 15.85
N ASP A 74 14.84 -11.07 16.74
CA ASP A 74 14.87 -11.48 18.15
C ASP A 74 13.76 -10.77 18.96
N HIS A 75 13.53 -11.25 20.19
CA HIS A 75 12.37 -10.83 20.98
C HIS A 75 12.45 -9.34 21.35
N GLY A 76 13.67 -8.83 21.55
CA GLY A 76 13.90 -7.41 21.84
C GLY A 76 13.59 -6.52 20.64
N THR A 77 14.04 -6.92 19.44
CA THR A 77 13.79 -6.20 18.20
C THR A 77 12.31 -6.23 17.83
N TRP A 78 11.63 -7.36 18.05
CA TRP A 78 10.18 -7.47 17.84
C TRP A 78 9.38 -6.54 18.75
N GLN A 79 9.72 -6.48 20.05
CA GLN A 79 9.09 -5.54 20.99
C GLN A 79 9.37 -4.08 20.63
N GLN A 80 10.59 -3.76 20.20
CA GLN A 80 10.95 -2.41 19.76
C GLN A 80 10.18 -2.02 18.50
N LEU A 81 10.09 -2.91 17.50
CA LEU A 81 9.31 -2.69 16.28
C LEU A 81 7.82 -2.50 16.59
N GLY A 82 7.25 -3.34 17.45
CA GLY A 82 5.87 -3.19 17.91
C GLY A 82 5.62 -1.85 18.60
N ARG A 83 6.56 -1.40 19.43
CA ARG A 83 6.49 -0.08 20.08
C ARG A 83 6.55 1.04 19.05
N GLU A 84 7.51 1.02 18.13
CA GLU A 84 7.62 2.04 17.09
C GLU A 84 6.36 2.11 16.21
N LEU A 85 5.77 0.96 15.83
CA LEU A 85 4.56 0.93 15.01
C LEU A 85 3.29 1.36 15.75
N LEU A 86 3.22 1.16 17.07
CA LEU A 86 2.10 1.63 17.91
C LEU A 86 2.19 3.13 18.24
N PHE A 87 3.41 3.66 18.46
CA PHE A 87 3.64 5.08 18.73
C PHE A 87 3.76 5.93 17.46
N LYS A 88 4.00 5.30 16.31
CA LYS A 88 3.87 5.89 14.97
C LYS A 88 2.93 5.01 14.13
N PRO A 89 1.61 5.20 14.25
CA PRO A 89 0.69 4.66 13.25
C PRO A 89 0.99 5.40 11.94
N SER A 90 1.83 4.80 11.10
CA SER A 90 2.49 5.45 9.98
C SER A 90 3.23 6.72 10.40
N ALA A 91 4.52 6.58 10.74
CA ALA A 91 5.45 7.66 10.42
C ALA A 91 5.33 7.90 8.93
N ARG A 92 4.52 8.91 8.60
CA ARG A 92 4.45 9.62 7.33
C ARG A 92 5.89 9.84 6.88
N VAL A 93 6.37 8.96 6.01
CA VAL A 93 7.56 9.23 5.22
C VAL A 93 7.06 10.16 4.14
N GLY A 94 7.43 11.43 4.27
CA GLY A 94 7.03 12.52 3.37
C GLY A 94 7.61 12.39 1.98
#